data_AF-A0A966TC57-F1
#
_entry.id   AF-A0A966TC57-F1
#
_cell.length_a   1.000
_cell.length_b   1.000
_cell.length_c   1.000
_cell.angle_alpha   90.00
_cell.angle_beta   90.00
_cell.angle_gamma   90.00
#
_symmetry.space_group_name_H-M   'P 1'
#
loop_
_entity.id
_entity.type
_entity.pdbx_description
1 polymer ?
#
loop_
_entity_poly.entity_id
_entity_poly.type
_entity_poly.pdbx_seq_one_letter_code
_entity_poly.pdbx_strand_id
1 'polypeptide(L)'
;MIGATIVLGALGSGIAFLLFGTLLKRTGPVRAMIPTYFTPIVGTFLGVFFNDEKILLLSILGMLIVTFGAWLTSRPEKLSQQAQI
;
A
#
# COMPACT_ATOMS: atom_id res chain seq x y z
N MET A 1 -4.25 8.66 25.58
CA MET A 1 -3.89 9.45 24.38
C MET A 1 -2.42 9.27 24.01
N ILE A 2 -1.47 9.57 24.90
CA ILE A 2 -0.03 9.46 24.63
C ILE A 2 0.38 8.05 24.15
N GLY A 3 -0.10 6.98 24.80
CA GLY A 3 0.20 5.61 24.39
C GLY A 3 -0.26 5.26 22.97
N ALA A 4 -1.47 5.69 22.58
CA ALA A 4 -1.99 5.46 21.23
C ALA A 4 -1.16 6.20 20.17
N THR A 5 -0.76 7.45 20.44
CA THR A 5 0.10 8.24 19.55
C THR A 5 1.48 7.61 19.40
N ILE A 6 2.07 7.11 20.49
CA ILE A 6 3.36 6.42 20.46
C ILE A 6 3.26 5.15 19.60
N VAL A 7 2.23 4.33 19.81
CA VAL A 7 2.04 3.08 19.05
C VAL A 7 1.82 3.36 17.57
N LEU A 8 0.92 4.29 17.22
CA LEU A 8 0.67 4.66 15.83
C LEU A 8 1.91 5.29 15.17
N GLY A 9 2.61 6.17 15.88
CA GLY A 9 3.83 6.81 15.37
C GLY A 9 4.98 5.82 15.18
N ALA A 10 5.23 4.93 16.14
CA ALA A 10 6.31 3.96 16.07
C ALA A 10 6.02 2.85 15.05
N LEU A 11 4.83 2.24 15.10
CA LEU A 11 4.48 1.12 14.23
C LEU A 11 4.02 1.59 12.84
N GLY A 12 3.02 2.48 12.79
CA GLY A 12 2.36 2.90 11.56
C GLY A 12 3.19 3.83 10.68
N SER A 13 4.13 4.58 11.27
CA SER A 13 5.01 5.49 10.54
C SER A 13 6.47 5.05 10.62
N GLY A 14 7.07 5.00 11.82
CA GLY A 14 8.51 4.77 12.00
C GLY A 14 8.99 3.46 11.37
N ILE A 15 8.52 2.32 11.88
CA ILE A 15 8.90 1.00 11.39
C ILE A 15 8.43 0.80 9.95
N ALA A 16 7.20 1.22 9.62
CA ALA A 16 6.68 1.12 8.26
C ALA A 16 7.59 1.84 7.23
N PHE A 17 8.08 3.04 7.52
CA PHE A 17 8.98 3.77 6.63
C PHE A 17 10.36 3.14 6.52
N LEU A 18 10.91 2.56 7.59
CA LEU A 18 12.16 1.82 7.53
C LEU A 18 12.05 0.58 6.64
N LEU A 19 10.95 -0.17 6.78
CA LEU A 19 10.64 -1.31 5.93
C LEU A 19 10.42 -0.89 4.48
N PHE A 20 9.68 0.19 4.26
CA PHE A 20 9.45 0.74 2.94
C PHE A 20 10.76 1.16 2.25
N GLY A 21 11.64 1.87 2.95
CA GLY A 21 12.96 2.24 2.42
C GLY A 21 13.83 1.02 2.08
N THR A 22 13.73 -0.04 2.87
CA THR A 22 14.40 -1.32 2.59
C THR A 22 13.81 -2.00 1.36
N LEU A 23 12.49 -2.01 1.23
CA LEU A 23 11.78 -2.59 0.09
C LEU A 23 12.10 -1.83 -1.19
N LEU A 24 12.09 -0.49 -1.13
CA LEU A 24 12.45 0.40 -2.23
C LEU A 24 13.85 0.10 -2.79
N LYS A 25 14.84 -0.08 -1.90
CA LYS A 25 16.21 -0.45 -2.28
C LYS A 25 16.29 -1.84 -2.94
N ARG A 26 15.45 -2.79 -2.52
CA ARG A 26 15.50 -4.19 -2.99
C ARG A 26 14.70 -4.45 -4.26
N THR A 27 13.57 -3.76 -4.46
CA THR A 27 12.60 -4.08 -5.50
C THR A 27 12.39 -2.96 -6.52
N GLY A 28 12.97 -1.78 -6.28
CA GLY A 28 12.72 -0.59 -7.07
C GLY A 28 11.37 0.08 -6.74
N PRO A 29 11.15 1.30 -7.26
CA PRO A 29 10.02 2.15 -6.88
C PRO A 29 8.66 1.55 -7.24
N VAL A 30 8.54 0.90 -8.39
CA VAL A 30 7.27 0.32 -8.87
C VAL A 30 6.76 -0.78 -7.94
N ARG A 31 7.61 -1.76 -7.62
CA ARG A 31 7.22 -2.90 -6.77
C ARG A 31 7.10 -2.51 -5.30
N ALA A 32 7.87 -1.53 -4.84
CA ALA A 32 7.78 -1.06 -3.46
C ALA A 32 6.42 -0.41 -3.14
N MET A 33 5.70 0.10 -4.16
CA MET A 33 4.35 0.68 -4.00
C MET A 33 3.23 -0.34 -3.89
N ILE A 34 3.49 -1.63 -4.16
CA ILE A 34 2.46 -2.68 -4.12
C ILE A 34 1.64 -2.66 -2.82
N PRO A 35 2.24 -2.59 -1.61
CA PRO A 35 1.49 -2.54 -0.36
C PRO A 35 0.53 -1.34 -0.26
N THR A 36 0.88 -0.19 -0.83
CA THR A 36 0.03 1.02 -0.82
C THR A 36 -1.28 0.79 -1.56
N TYR A 37 -1.27 -0.03 -2.61
CA TYR A 37 -2.47 -0.38 -3.38
C TYR A 37 -3.43 -1.29 -2.59
N PHE A 38 -2.98 -1.92 -1.52
CA PHE A 38 -3.81 -2.70 -0.60
C PHE A 38 -4.38 -1.86 0.56
N THR A 39 -3.93 -0.61 0.73
CA THR A 39 -4.45 0.32 1.76
C THR A 39 -5.98 0.34 1.85
N PRO A 40 -6.75 0.50 0.75
CA PRO A 40 -8.20 0.58 0.87
C PRO A 40 -8.83 -0.75 1.33
N ILE A 41 -8.26 -1.89 0.93
CA ILE A 41 -8.72 -3.22 1.37
C ILE A 41 -8.51 -3.40 2.86
N VAL A 42 -7.30 -3.11 3.35
CA VAL A 42 -6.96 -3.22 4.78
C VAL A 42 -7.77 -2.22 5.60
N GLY A 43 -7.91 -0.99 5.13
CA GLY A 43 -8.70 0.05 5.77
C GLY A 43 -10.16 -0.34 5.93
N THR A 44 -10.81 -0.81 4.86
CA THR A 44 -12.20 -1.29 4.91
C THR A 44 -12.32 -2.52 5.81
N PHE A 45 -11.39 -3.47 5.76
CA PHE A 45 -11.41 -4.64 6.63
C PHE A 45 -11.37 -4.25 8.12
N LEU A 46 -10.47 -3.33 8.49
CA LEU A 46 -10.40 -2.82 9.86
C LEU A 46 -11.63 -1.99 10.24
N GLY A 47 -12.15 -1.17 9.32
CA GLY A 47 -13.37 -0.38 9.52
C GLY A 47 -14.59 -1.26 9.84
N VAL A 48 -14.78 -2.32 9.06
CA VAL A 48 -15.88 -3.27 9.27
C VAL A 48 -15.71 -4.05 10.57
N PHE A 49 -14.50 -4.55 10.85
CA PHE A 49 -14.25 -5.42 12.00
C PHE A 49 -14.27 -4.67 13.34
N PHE A 50 -13.75 -3.44 13.37
CA PHE A 50 -13.62 -2.67 14.62
C PHE A 50 -14.68 -1.58 14.79
N ASN A 51 -15.28 -1.09 13.70
CA ASN A 51 -16.23 0.04 13.74
C ASN A 51 -17.62 -0.31 13.15
N ASP A 52 -17.89 -1.58 12.83
CA ASP A 52 -19.16 -2.06 12.24
C ASP A 52 -19.60 -1.25 11.00
N GLU A 53 -18.62 -0.81 10.21
CA GLU A 53 -18.85 0.07 9.07
C GLU A 53 -19.63 -0.63 7.95
N LYS A 54 -20.71 0.00 7.47
CA LYS A 54 -21.49 -0.52 6.34
C LYS A 54 -20.78 -0.24 5.02
N ILE A 55 -20.32 -1.31 4.37
CA ILE A 55 -19.64 -1.19 3.07
C ILE A 55 -20.67 -0.86 1.98
N LEU A 56 -20.48 0.28 1.32
CA LEU A 56 -21.21 0.64 0.11
C LEU A 56 -20.66 -0.13 -1.10
N LEU A 57 -21.54 -0.51 -2.02
CA LEU A 57 -21.14 -1.16 -3.27
C LEU A 57 -20.12 -0.32 -4.05
N LEU A 58 -20.26 1.01 -4.01
CA LEU A 58 -19.31 1.95 -4.62
C LEU A 58 -17.89 1.82 -4.04
N SER A 59 -17.75 1.59 -2.73
CA SER A 59 -16.46 1.38 -2.08
C SER A 59 -15.79 0.09 -2.59
N ILE A 60 -16.57 -0.96 -2.81
CA ILE A 60 -16.07 -2.22 -3.38
C ILE A 60 -15.56 -1.99 -4.81
N LEU A 61 -16.34 -1.29 -5.64
CA LEU A 61 -15.92 -0.95 -7.01
C LEU A 61 -14.66 -0.09 -7.01
N GLY A 62 -14.57 0.92 -6.14
CA GLY A 62 -13.38 1.76 -5.99
C GLY A 62 -12.14 0.95 -5.60
N MET A 63 -12.27 0.02 -4.66
CA MET A 63 -11.19 -0.90 -4.29
C MET A 63 -10.72 -1.74 -5.47
N LEU A 64 -11.65 -2.34 -6.21
CA LEU A 64 -11.34 -3.13 -7.40
C LEU A 64 -10.62 -2.30 -8.47
N ILE A 65 -11.07 -1.07 -8.71
CA ILE A 65 -10.46 -0.16 -9.68
C ILE A 65 -9.01 0.18 -9.27
N VAL A 66 -8.77 0.54 -8.01
CA VAL A 66 -7.43 0.89 -7.52
C VAL A 66 -6.49 -0.32 -7.61
N THR A 67 -6.91 -1.49 -7.14
CA THR A 67 -6.09 -2.71 -7.19
C THR A 67 -5.85 -3.16 -8.64
N PHE A 68 -6.81 -3.00 -9.53
CA PHE A 68 -6.65 -3.33 -10.95
C PHE A 68 -5.70 -2.35 -11.66
N GLY A 69 -5.86 -1.04 -11.42
CA GLY A 69 -4.98 -0.01 -11.96
C GLY A 69 -3.54 -0.22 -11.49
N ALA A 70 -3.36 -0.52 -10.21
CA ALA A 70 -2.09 -0.91 -9.62
C ALA A 70 -1.45 -2.12 -10.31
N TRP A 71 -2.22 -3.17 -10.57
CA TRP A 71 -1.73 -4.35 -11.27
C TRP A 71 -1.29 -4.03 -12.71
N LEU A 72 -2.01 -3.13 -13.39
CA LEU A 72 -1.65 -2.69 -14.74
C LEU A 72 -0.34 -1.90 -14.76
N THR A 73 -0.12 -1.01 -13.79
CA THR A 73 1.07 -0.15 -13.71
C THR A 73 2.28 -0.86 -13.08
N SER A 74 2.06 -1.87 -12.24
CA SER A 74 3.12 -2.60 -11.56
C SER A 74 3.82 -3.64 -12.43
N ARG A 75 3.52 -3.66 -13.74
CA ARG A 75 4.17 -4.57 -14.69
C ARG A 75 5.66 -4.24 -14.77
N PRO A 76 6.55 -5.25 -14.77
CA PRO A 76 7.97 -5.00 -14.92
C PRO A 76 8.21 -4.31 -16.26
N GLU A 77 8.83 -3.14 -16.20
CA GLU A 77 9.42 -2.51 -17.37
C GLU A 77 10.40 -3.54 -17.96
N LYS A 78 10.12 -4.02 -19.18
CA LYS A 78 11.07 -4.88 -19.89
C LYS A 78 12.36 -4.08 -19.99
N LEU A 79 13.47 -4.64 -19.51
CA LEU A 79 14.79 -4.02 -19.55
C LEU A 79 15.07 -3.40 -20.93
N SER A 80 14.84 -2.10 -21.07
CA SER A 80 15.41 -1.25 -22.11
C SER A 80 16.44 -0.32 -21.46
N GLN A 81 17.21 -0.87 -20.52
CA GLN A 81 18.31 -0.20 -19.83
C GLN A 81 19.59 -1.04 -20.01
N GLN A 82 19.81 -1.50 -21.25
CA GLN A 82 21.03 -2.16 -21.70
C GLN A 82 21.87 -1.27 -22.64
N ALA A 83 21.54 0.01 -22.81
CA ALA A 83 22.15 0.82 -23.87
C ALA A 83 22.56 2.25 -23.48
N GLN A 84 23.04 2.48 -22.26
CA GLN A 84 23.89 3.65 -21.98
C GLN A 84 25.07 3.22 -21.10
N ILE A 85 26.02 2.61 -21.82
CA ILE A 85 27.45 2.54 -21.50
C ILE A 85 28.00 3.97 -21.42
#